data_AF-A0A5D0WSX6-F1
#
_entry.id   AF-A0A5D0WSX6-F1
#
_cell.length_a   1.000
_cell.length_b   1.000
_cell.length_c   1.000
_cell.angle_alpha   90.00
_cell.angle_beta   90.00
_cell.angle_gamma   90.00
#
_symmetry.space_group_name_H-M   'P 1'
#
loop_
_entity.id
_entity.type
_entity.pdbx_description
1 polymer ?
#
loop_
_entity_poly.entity_id
_entity_poly.type
_entity_poly.pdbx_seq_one_letter_code
_entity_poly.pdbx_strand_id
1 'polypeptide(L)'
;MFEYALRKSYEEMIAVIRIAEEDLNNEELKKEVNFRVVNFLHCLFDYYERLEKNEEILIDCNDKQFFSGLRYANNKLKHDPSVLKVYQRTGGFSFPIEFPLIIEKITFNWDAITEDENPRNQKQYQNYIAHIQGKEIIRVSKDALERLKKSEG
;
A
#
# COMPACT_ATOMS: atom_id res chain seq x y z
N MET A 1 19.15 -10.60 -6.89
CA MET A 1 19.03 -9.17 -7.27
C MET A 1 17.64 -8.65 -6.99
N PHE A 2 16.57 -9.28 -7.50
CA PHE A 2 15.18 -8.85 -7.25
C PHE A 2 14.78 -8.82 -5.77
N GLU A 3 15.11 -9.86 -5.00
CA GLU A 3 14.80 -9.92 -3.56
C GLU A 3 15.49 -8.79 -2.77
N TYR A 4 16.77 -8.54 -3.06
CA TYR A 4 17.53 -7.45 -2.46
C TYR A 4 16.90 -6.08 -2.78
N ALA A 5 16.55 -5.83 -4.04
CA ALA A 5 15.93 -4.58 -4.46
C ALA A 5 14.54 -4.38 -3.83
N LEU A 6 13.74 -5.45 -3.73
CA LEU A 6 12.44 -5.44 -3.05
C LEU A 6 12.58 -5.13 -1.56
N ARG A 7 13.52 -5.79 -0.87
CA ARG A 7 13.77 -5.52 0.54
C ARG A 7 14.26 -4.09 0.77
N LYS A 8 15.20 -3.62 -0.06
CA LYS A 8 15.76 -2.27 0.06
C LYS A 8 14.71 -1.19 -0.16
N SER A 9 13.89 -1.32 -1.22
CA SER A 9 12.81 -0.37 -1.51
C SER A 9 11.74 -0.36 -0.42
N TYR A 10 11.43 -1.50 0.19
CA TYR A 10 10.53 -1.59 1.35
C TYR A 10 11.07 -0.85 2.58
N GLU A 11 12.35 -1.06 2.91
CA GLU A 11 13.02 -0.37 4.04
C GLU A 11 13.02 1.15 3.84
N GLU A 12 13.33 1.63 2.63
CA GLU A 12 13.31 3.06 2.29
C GLU A 12 11.89 3.65 2.36
N MET A 13 10.89 2.94 1.84
CA MET A 13 9.49 3.35 1.91
C MET A 13 9.02 3.49 3.37
N ILE A 14 9.33 2.53 4.23
CA ILE A 14 8.98 2.61 5.66
C ILE A 14 9.67 3.81 6.32
N ALA A 15 10.95 4.02 6.07
CA ALA A 15 11.70 5.10 6.68
C ALA A 15 11.08 6.46 6.34
N VAL A 16 10.74 6.70 5.08
CA VAL A 16 10.10 7.95 4.64
C VAL A 16 8.68 8.08 5.22
N ILE A 17 7.87 7.02 5.22
CA ILE A 17 6.53 7.07 5.83
C ILE A 17 6.62 7.44 7.31
N ARG A 18 7.56 6.86 8.06
CA ARG A 18 7.76 7.17 9.49
C ARG A 18 8.15 8.63 9.73
N ILE A 19 9.03 9.18 8.89
CA ILE A 19 9.38 10.61 8.95
C ILE A 19 8.17 11.48 8.61
N ALA A 20 7.42 11.12 7.57
CA ALA A 20 6.25 11.86 7.15
C ALA A 20 5.09 11.81 8.16
N GLU A 21 4.97 10.73 8.94
CA GLU A 21 4.02 10.62 10.07
C GLU A 21 4.28 11.68 11.16
N GLU A 22 5.49 12.21 11.27
CA GLU A 22 5.88 13.25 12.24
C GLU A 22 5.67 14.69 11.71
N ASP A 23 5.63 14.89 10.39
CA ASP A 23 5.49 16.21 9.75
C ASP A 23 4.50 16.18 8.57
N LEU A 24 3.21 16.25 8.91
CA LEU A 24 2.09 16.07 7.96
C LEU A 24 1.80 17.27 7.08
N ASN A 25 2.36 18.44 7.40
CA ASN A 25 2.16 19.65 6.60
C ASN A 25 3.22 19.79 5.51
N ASN A 26 4.19 18.88 5.48
CA ASN A 26 5.28 18.88 4.54
C ASN A 26 4.88 18.17 3.24
N GLU A 27 4.48 18.97 2.25
CA GLU A 27 4.11 18.49 0.93
C GLU A 27 5.25 17.77 0.20
N GLU A 28 6.50 18.13 0.49
CA GLU A 28 7.66 17.48 -0.13
C GLU A 28 7.87 16.07 0.44
N LEU A 29 7.65 15.88 1.75
CA LEU A 29 7.64 14.54 2.36
C LEU A 29 6.48 13.68 1.82
N LYS A 30 5.29 14.25 1.58
CA LYS A 30 4.18 13.51 0.96
C LYS A 30 4.51 13.04 -0.46
N LYS A 31 5.16 13.90 -1.26
CA LYS A 31 5.65 13.51 -2.60
C LYS A 31 6.70 12.42 -2.52
N GLU A 32 7.63 12.51 -1.56
CA GLU A 32 8.65 11.48 -1.34
C GLU A 32 8.00 10.15 -0.91
N VAL A 33 6.97 10.17 -0.05
CA VAL A 33 6.17 8.97 0.28
C VAL A 33 5.59 8.37 -1.00
N ASN A 34 4.91 9.15 -1.84
CA ASN A 34 4.35 8.69 -3.11
C ASN A 34 5.42 8.02 -3.98
N PHE A 35 6.57 8.68 -4.15
CA PHE A 35 7.68 8.16 -4.93
C PHE A 35 8.21 6.83 -4.39
N ARG A 36 8.43 6.72 -3.08
CA ARG A 36 8.93 5.47 -2.46
C ARG A 36 7.91 4.35 -2.52
N VAL A 37 6.62 4.64 -2.36
CA VAL A 37 5.55 3.66 -2.51
C VAL A 37 5.51 3.12 -3.95
N VAL A 38 5.58 3.99 -4.96
CA VAL A 38 5.63 3.57 -6.37
C VAL A 38 6.86 2.68 -6.65
N ASN A 39 8.04 3.09 -6.18
CA ASN A 39 9.26 2.30 -6.37
C ASN A 39 9.19 0.93 -5.71
N PHE A 40 8.69 0.87 -4.47
CA PHE A 40 8.45 -0.41 -3.79
C PHE A 40 7.50 -1.30 -4.59
N LEU A 41 6.39 -0.74 -5.08
CA LEU A 41 5.42 -1.49 -5.88
C LEU A 41 6.01 -1.98 -7.20
N HIS A 42 6.88 -1.21 -7.87
CA HIS A 42 7.60 -1.70 -9.04
C HIS A 42 8.48 -2.90 -8.71
N CYS A 43 9.34 -2.80 -7.69
CA CYS A 43 10.15 -3.95 -7.26
C CYS A 43 9.30 -5.15 -6.85
N LEU A 44 8.15 -4.92 -6.20
CA LEU A 44 7.22 -5.95 -5.77
C LEU A 44 6.60 -6.67 -6.96
N PHE A 45 6.13 -5.94 -7.97
CA PHE A 45 5.52 -6.56 -9.16
C PHE A 45 6.55 -7.26 -10.03
N ASP A 46 7.76 -6.72 -10.18
CA ASP A 46 8.85 -7.42 -10.86
C ASP A 46 9.16 -8.78 -10.20
N TYR A 47 9.13 -8.81 -8.85
CA TYR A 47 9.30 -10.04 -8.09
C TYR A 47 8.12 -11.00 -8.28
N TYR A 48 6.89 -10.51 -8.10
CA TYR A 48 5.68 -11.30 -8.25
C TYR A 48 5.55 -11.91 -9.65
N GLU A 49 5.82 -11.15 -10.71
CA GLU A 49 5.78 -11.64 -12.08
C GLU A 49 6.82 -12.72 -12.37
N ARG A 50 7.97 -12.67 -11.69
CA ARG A 50 8.96 -13.75 -11.76
C ARG A 50 8.43 -15.03 -11.12
N LEU A 51 7.77 -14.94 -9.97
CA LEU A 51 7.16 -16.11 -9.33
C LEU A 51 6.01 -16.66 -10.19
N GLU A 52 5.18 -15.80 -10.75
CA GLU A 52 4.04 -16.19 -11.60
C GLU A 52 4.47 -16.90 -12.88
N LYS A 53 5.66 -16.58 -13.41
CA LYS A 53 6.27 -17.26 -14.57
C LYS A 53 6.96 -18.57 -14.20
N ASN A 54 7.18 -18.85 -12.92
CA ASN A 54 7.76 -20.11 -12.48
C ASN A 54 6.64 -21.16 -12.32
N GLU A 55 6.61 -22.14 -13.23
CA GLU A 55 5.59 -23.20 -13.23
C GLU A 55 5.64 -24.10 -11.98
N GLU A 56 6.75 -24.12 -11.25
CA GLU A 56 6.90 -24.86 -9.99
C GLU A 56 6.22 -24.15 -8.80
N ILE A 57 5.87 -22.87 -8.94
CA ILE A 57 5.29 -22.05 -7.87
C ILE A 57 3.78 -21.90 -8.08
N LEU A 58 3.01 -22.40 -7.13
CA LEU A 58 1.56 -22.26 -7.12
C LEU A 58 1.11 -21.10 -6.25
N ILE A 59 0.87 -19.96 -6.88
CA ILE A 59 0.27 -18.79 -6.22
C ILE A 59 -1.23 -19.04 -6.05
N ASP A 60 -1.71 -18.98 -4.81
CA ASP A 60 -3.12 -19.23 -4.50
C ASP A 60 -4.06 -18.14 -5.06
N CYS A 61 -5.35 -18.49 -5.22
CA CYS A 61 -6.31 -17.59 -5.87
C CYS A 61 -6.55 -16.30 -5.10
N ASN A 62 -6.45 -16.33 -3.77
CA ASN A 62 -6.63 -15.18 -2.90
C ASN A 62 -5.41 -14.25 -2.99
N ASP A 63 -4.20 -14.79 -3.09
CA ASP A 63 -2.97 -14.03 -3.35
C ASP A 63 -3.03 -13.38 -4.73
N LYS A 64 -3.46 -14.09 -5.77
CA LYS A 64 -3.68 -13.50 -7.11
C LYS A 64 -4.69 -12.35 -7.09
N GLN A 65 -5.79 -12.49 -6.36
CA GLN A 65 -6.78 -11.42 -6.18
C GLN A 65 -6.18 -10.22 -5.44
N PHE A 66 -5.45 -10.47 -4.36
CA PHE A 66 -4.73 -9.43 -3.61
C PHE A 66 -3.77 -8.63 -4.50
N PHE A 67 -2.87 -9.31 -5.23
CA PHE A 67 -1.91 -8.64 -6.13
C PHE A 67 -2.61 -7.95 -7.31
N SER A 68 -3.74 -8.50 -7.79
CA SER A 68 -4.58 -7.84 -8.78
C SER A 68 -5.18 -6.53 -8.26
N GLY A 69 -5.63 -6.47 -7.01
CA GLY A 69 -6.13 -5.25 -6.39
C GLY A 69 -5.02 -4.22 -6.17
N LEU A 70 -3.85 -4.67 -5.72
CA LEU A 70 -2.68 -3.81 -5.54
C LEU A 70 -2.17 -3.24 -6.87
N ARG A 71 -2.24 -4.02 -7.96
CA ARG A 71 -1.88 -3.57 -9.31
C ARG A 71 -2.81 -2.46 -9.79
N TYR A 72 -4.11 -2.56 -9.48
CA TYR A 72 -5.07 -1.50 -9.74
C TYR A 72 -4.69 -0.21 -9.02
N ALA A 73 -4.38 -0.30 -7.72
CA ALA A 73 -3.94 0.83 -6.91
C ALA A 73 -2.67 1.50 -7.48
N ASN A 74 -1.66 0.71 -7.87
CA ASN A 74 -0.43 1.22 -8.47
C ASN A 74 -0.69 1.95 -9.79
N ASN A 75 -1.54 1.39 -10.67
CA ASN A 75 -1.88 2.03 -11.93
C ASN A 75 -2.54 3.39 -11.71
N LYS A 76 -3.40 3.50 -10.70
CA LYS A 76 -4.06 4.75 -10.33
C LYS A 76 -3.08 5.74 -9.71
N LEU A 77 -2.24 5.28 -8.78
CA LEU A 77 -1.22 6.09 -8.11
C LEU A 77 -0.26 6.79 -9.07
N LYS A 78 0.08 6.15 -10.19
CA LYS A 78 0.94 6.74 -11.25
C LYS A 78 0.32 7.96 -11.94
N HIS A 79 -1.01 8.04 -11.98
CA HIS A 79 -1.74 9.13 -12.62
C HIS A 79 -2.32 10.12 -11.60
N ASP A 80 -2.61 9.65 -10.40
CA ASP A 80 -3.26 10.42 -9.35
C ASP A 80 -2.61 10.12 -7.98
N PRO A 81 -1.78 11.05 -7.46
CA PRO A 81 -1.17 10.92 -6.14
C PRO A 81 -2.18 10.95 -4.98
N SER A 82 -3.43 11.38 -5.20
CA SER A 82 -4.47 11.45 -4.15
C SER A 82 -4.97 10.08 -3.69
N VAL A 83 -4.57 9.02 -4.38
CA VAL A 83 -4.81 7.61 -3.99
C VAL A 83 -4.19 7.28 -2.63
N LEU A 84 -3.13 7.98 -2.21
CA LEU A 84 -2.60 7.89 -0.86
C LEU A 84 -3.17 9.02 0.00
N LYS A 85 -3.84 8.65 1.08
CA LYS A 85 -4.39 9.62 2.04
C LYS A 85 -3.70 9.50 3.38
N VAL A 86 -3.31 10.66 3.90
CA VAL A 86 -2.94 10.80 5.31
C VAL A 86 -4.22 10.62 6.12
N TYR A 87 -4.28 9.54 6.90
CA TYR A 87 -5.36 9.32 7.84
C TYR A 87 -4.95 9.89 9.19
N GLN A 88 -5.48 11.07 9.50
CA GLN A 88 -5.56 11.59 10.86
C GLN A 88 -6.92 11.13 11.40
N ARG A 89 -6.97 10.29 12.45
CA ARG A 89 -8.23 10.18 13.19
C ARG A 89 -8.44 11.49 13.91
N THR A 90 -9.42 12.26 13.46
CA THR A 90 -9.90 13.48 14.10
C THR A 90 -10.65 13.11 15.38
N GLY A 91 -9.91 12.70 16.41
CA GLY A 91 -10.35 12.77 17.78
C GLY A 91 -10.34 14.24 18.21
N GLY A 92 -11.44 14.96 17.94
CA GLY A 92 -11.66 16.27 18.54
C GLY A 92 -11.83 16.11 20.05
N PHE A 93 -11.09 16.90 20.83
CA PHE A 93 -11.27 16.93 22.29
C PHE A 93 -12.75 17.27 22.59
N SER A 94 -13.48 16.32 23.15
CA SER A 94 -14.79 16.58 23.76
C SER A 94 -14.52 16.93 25.22
N PHE A 95 -15.05 18.08 25.67
CA PHE A 95 -14.94 18.48 27.07
C PHE A 95 -16.10 17.88 27.88
N PRO A 96 -15.84 17.38 29.10
CA PRO A 96 -14.55 17.32 29.80
C PRO A 96 -13.62 16.20 29.31
N ILE A 97 -12.30 16.46 29.30
CA ILE A 97 -11.27 15.50 28.84
C ILE A 97 -11.12 14.38 29.88
N GLU A 98 -11.29 13.12 29.47
CA GLU A 98 -11.01 11.94 30.29
C GLU A 98 -9.56 11.45 30.09
N PHE A 99 -8.89 11.10 31.19
CA PHE A 99 -7.53 10.56 31.19
C PHE A 99 -7.54 9.04 31.47
N PRO A 100 -6.68 8.25 30.79
CA PRO A 100 -5.55 8.66 29.95
C PRO A 100 -5.95 9.07 28.52
N LEU A 101 -5.29 10.11 28.01
CA LEU A 101 -5.46 10.58 26.64
C LEU A 101 -4.83 9.55 25.67
N ILE A 102 -5.66 8.91 24.85
CA ILE A 102 -5.18 8.07 23.74
C ILE A 102 -5.11 8.95 22.49
N ILE A 103 -3.91 9.45 22.17
CA ILE A 103 -3.65 10.13 20.89
C ILE A 103 -3.50 9.04 19.83
N GLU A 104 -4.46 8.96 18.91
CA GLU A 104 -4.44 7.97 17.85
C GLU A 104 -3.32 8.26 16.86
N LYS A 105 -2.57 7.22 16.49
CA LYS A 105 -1.41 7.31 15.62
C LYS A 105 -1.82 7.73 14.21
N ILE A 106 -1.11 8.71 13.64
CA ILE A 106 -1.28 9.09 12.24
C ILE A 106 -0.73 7.98 11.34
N THR A 107 -1.46 7.63 10.28
CA THR A 107 -1.04 6.60 9.32
C THR A 107 -1.28 7.05 7.89
N PHE A 108 -0.50 6.49 6.96
CA PHE A 108 -0.78 6.61 5.52
C PHE A 108 -1.61 5.42 5.06
N ASN A 109 -2.77 5.68 4.47
CA ASN A 109 -3.72 4.66 4.04
C ASN A 109 -4.00 4.76 2.54
N TRP A 110 -4.40 3.63 1.95
CA TRP A 110 -4.98 3.57 0.61
C TRP A 110 -6.38 4.18 0.62
N ASP A 111 -6.62 5.25 -0.15
CA ASP A 111 -7.93 5.94 -0.17
C ASP A 111 -8.96 5.25 -1.06
N ALA A 112 -10.21 5.70 -1.02
CA ALA A 112 -11.19 5.28 -2.03
C ALA A 112 -10.73 5.73 -3.43
N ILE A 113 -10.78 4.81 -4.40
CA ILE A 113 -10.50 5.11 -5.80
C ILE A 113 -11.83 5.09 -6.56
N THR A 114 -12.06 6.08 -7.42
CA THR A 114 -13.21 6.07 -8.33
C THR A 114 -13.05 4.98 -9.38
N GLU A 115 -14.11 4.18 -9.57
CA GLU A 115 -14.14 3.13 -10.58
C GLU A 115 -13.82 3.69 -11.98
N ASP A 116 -13.04 2.94 -12.75
CA ASP A 116 -12.84 3.24 -14.17
C ASP A 116 -14.08 2.90 -14.99
N GLU A 117 -14.38 3.70 -16.01
CA GLU A 117 -15.41 3.38 -17.00
C GLU A 117 -15.09 2.12 -17.81
N ASN A 118 -13.84 1.64 -17.81
CA ASN A 118 -13.42 0.48 -18.57
C ASN A 118 -13.84 -0.84 -17.88
N PRO A 119 -14.74 -1.63 -18.48
CA PRO A 119 -15.25 -2.87 -17.87
C PRO A 119 -14.15 -3.92 -17.61
N ARG A 120 -13.03 -3.85 -18.35
CA ARG A 120 -11.90 -4.78 -18.18
C ARG A 120 -11.24 -4.64 -16.81
N ASN A 121 -11.33 -3.47 -16.20
CA ASN A 121 -10.70 -3.18 -14.90
C ASN A 121 -11.63 -3.49 -13.73
N GLN A 122 -12.91 -3.77 -13.98
CA GLN A 122 -13.92 -3.95 -12.92
C GLN A 122 -13.51 -5.03 -11.91
N LYS A 123 -13.00 -6.17 -12.38
CA LYS A 123 -12.52 -7.23 -11.47
C LYS A 123 -11.34 -6.77 -10.60
N GLN A 124 -10.41 -6.00 -11.16
CA GLN A 124 -9.26 -5.49 -10.40
C GLN A 124 -9.70 -4.43 -9.39
N TYR A 125 -10.69 -3.61 -9.75
CA TYR A 125 -11.31 -2.65 -8.85
C TYR A 125 -12.03 -3.33 -7.67
N GLN A 126 -12.81 -4.38 -7.93
CA GLN A 126 -13.45 -5.15 -6.85
C GLN A 126 -12.41 -5.79 -5.92
N ASN A 127 -11.31 -6.31 -6.48
CA ASN A 127 -10.19 -6.82 -5.67
C ASN A 127 -9.52 -5.70 -4.84
N TYR A 128 -9.40 -4.49 -5.39
CA TYR A 128 -8.89 -3.33 -4.67
C TYR A 128 -9.75 -2.99 -3.45
N ILE A 129 -11.07 -2.90 -3.65
CA ILE A 129 -12.03 -2.66 -2.56
C ILE A 129 -11.93 -3.75 -1.49
N ALA A 130 -11.91 -5.02 -1.90
CA ALA A 130 -11.91 -6.15 -0.99
C ALA A 130 -10.62 -6.26 -0.15
N HIS A 131 -9.46 -5.96 -0.76
CA HIS A 131 -8.17 -6.31 -0.17
C HIS A 131 -7.32 -5.11 0.25
N ILE A 132 -7.49 -3.93 -0.32
CA ILE A 132 -6.52 -2.83 -0.22
C ILE A 132 -7.15 -1.55 0.35
N GLN A 133 -8.34 -1.16 -0.12
CA GLN A 133 -8.97 0.12 0.23
C GLN A 133 -9.09 0.32 1.75
N GLY A 134 -8.74 1.52 2.21
CA GLY A 134 -8.82 1.95 3.61
C GLY A 134 -7.76 1.35 4.53
N LYS A 135 -6.89 0.46 4.03
CA LYS A 135 -5.83 -0.16 4.83
C LYS A 135 -4.56 0.69 4.83
N GLU A 136 -3.82 0.62 5.92
CA GLU A 136 -2.51 1.24 6.06
C GLU A 136 -1.52 0.68 5.03
N ILE A 137 -0.75 1.57 4.39
CA ILE A 137 0.21 1.22 3.34
C ILE A 137 1.26 0.24 3.88
N ILE A 138 1.88 0.55 5.03
CA ILE A 138 2.90 -0.32 5.63
C ILE A 138 2.34 -1.73 5.88
N ARG A 139 1.10 -1.83 6.39
CA ARG A 139 0.44 -3.11 6.63
C ARG A 139 0.20 -3.88 5.34
N VAL A 140 -0.35 -3.24 4.31
CA VAL A 140 -0.57 -3.87 3.00
C VAL A 140 0.74 -4.33 2.37
N SER A 141 1.79 -3.51 2.45
CA SER A 141 3.11 -3.84 1.93
C SER A 141 3.74 -5.03 2.67
N LYS A 142 3.57 -5.10 3.99
CA LYS A 142 4.02 -6.25 4.78
C LYS A 142 3.27 -7.53 4.42
N ASP A 143 1.93 -7.46 4.32
CA ASP A 143 1.08 -8.56 3.87
C ASP A 143 1.52 -9.06 2.48
N ALA A 144 1.86 -8.15 1.56
CA ALA A 144 2.33 -8.52 0.23
C ALA A 144 3.64 -9.32 0.28
N LEU A 145 4.61 -8.87 1.10
CA LEU A 145 5.88 -9.59 1.28
C LEU A 145 5.69 -10.96 1.93
N GLU A 146 4.79 -11.08 2.90
CA GLU A 146 4.48 -12.37 3.56
C GLU A 146 3.83 -13.36 2.58
N ARG A 147 2.93 -12.90 1.72
CA ARG A 147 2.31 -13.73 0.66
C ARG A 147 3.32 -14.20 -0.38
N LEU A 148 4.28 -13.35 -0.77
CA LEU A 148 5.37 -13.75 -1.66
C LEU A 148 6.23 -14.83 -1.02
N LYS A 149 6.64 -14.66 0.24
CA LYS A 149 7.47 -15.64 0.95
C LYS A 149 6.78 -17.00 1.08
N LYS A 150 5.48 -17.01 1.39
CA LYS A 150 4.65 -18.23 1.45
C LYS A 150 4.56 -18.94 0.09
N SER A 151 4.68 -18.21 -1.02
CA SER A 151 4.62 -18.80 -2.35
C SER A 151 5.93 -19.52 -2.72
N GLU A 152 7.02 -19.26 -2.01
CA GLU A 152 8.36 -19.80 -2.31
C GLU A 152 8.69 -21.09 -1.54
N GLY A 153 7.90 -21.44 -0.52
CA GLY A 153 8.07 -22.62 0.34
C GLY A 153 7.17 -22.59 1.56
#